data_AF-A0A377NGV7-F1
#
_entry.id   AF-A0A377NGV7-F1
#
_cell.length_a   1.000
_cell.length_b   1.000
_cell.length_c   1.000
_cell.angle_alpha   90.00
_cell.angle_beta   90.00
_cell.angle_gamma   90.00
#
_symmetry.space_group_name_H-M   'P 1'
#
loop_
_entity.id
_entity.type
_entity.pdbx_description
1 polymer ?
#
loop_
_entity_poly.entity_id
_entity_poly.type
_entity_poly.pdbx_seq_one_letter_code
_entity_poly.pdbx_strand_id
1 'polypeptide(L)'
;MNWNEVMVWGVSGVVIAAILAALHKKGKLGKTPAIILFLVLVIGGNALYAGLIKPRMQASSQTAEIDHALGELPIFKTINEQEPELYQQIRSNILRLREEGKTQQEAIDTVKPMVSALISQRMNTAPDANVLAAMRVSLQEMQELQARHDGTCFKFLYPQISGGVNTAQVLSPELFKKDLDTMNDLLQASGSGQKTQPTTVSAEKAQALMVPVREKLHQDYGDQLQMFNDLGAASVDRAKVCDISISLYSNILALPEADAVGLLRLMLGKQG
;
A
#
# COMPACT_ATOMS: atom_id res chain seq x y z
N MET A 1 6.33 19.01 -24.89
CA MET A 1 5.52 20.17 -25.32
C MET A 1 4.09 19.67 -25.51
N ASN A 2 3.16 20.12 -24.67
CA ASN A 2 1.79 19.62 -24.68
C ASN A 2 1.00 20.35 -25.78
N TRP A 3 0.73 19.69 -26.91
CA TRP A 3 0.13 20.33 -28.09
C TRP A 3 -1.23 20.98 -27.82
N ASN A 4 -1.98 20.45 -26.85
CA ASN A 4 -3.25 21.04 -26.41
C ASN A 4 -3.07 22.40 -25.73
N GLU A 5 -2.01 22.60 -24.93
CA GLU A 5 -1.73 23.92 -24.32
C GLU A 5 -1.35 24.94 -25.40
N VAL A 6 -0.52 24.55 -26.37
CA VAL A 6 -0.11 25.42 -27.48
C VAL A 6 -1.32 25.84 -28.31
N MET A 7 -2.26 24.92 -28.55
CA MET A 7 -3.48 25.21 -29.32
C MET A 7 -4.42 26.17 -28.58
N VAL A 8 -4.62 25.98 -27.27
CA VAL A 8 -5.48 26.83 -26.44
C VAL A 8 -4.92 28.26 -26.35
N TRP A 9 -3.60 28.41 -26.12
CA TRP A 9 -2.95 29.73 -26.11
C TRP A 9 -2.92 30.39 -27.49
N GLY A 10 -2.76 29.60 -28.56
CA GLY A 10 -2.83 30.08 -29.94
C GLY A 10 -4.20 30.66 -30.28
N VAL A 11 -5.29 29.94 -29.97
CA VAL A 11 -6.66 30.38 -30.26
C VAL A 11 -7.03 31.61 -29.42
N SER A 12 -6.70 31.62 -28.13
CA SER A 12 -6.99 32.76 -27.25
C SER A 12 -6.21 34.02 -27.66
N GLY A 13 -4.95 33.88 -28.10
CA GLY A 13 -4.18 34.98 -28.67
C GLY A 13 -4.83 35.61 -29.90
N VAL A 14 -5.35 34.80 -30.83
CA VAL A 14 -6.04 35.28 -32.03
C VAL A 14 -7.33 36.04 -31.68
N VAL A 15 -8.11 35.53 -30.71
CA VAL A 15 -9.35 36.19 -30.26
C VAL A 15 -9.05 37.55 -29.61
N ILE A 16 -8.05 37.62 -28.72
CA ILE A 16 -7.65 38.88 -28.08
C ILE A 16 -7.17 39.89 -29.13
N ALA A 17 -6.37 39.45 -30.10
CA ALA A 17 -5.91 40.31 -31.19
C ALA A 17 -7.07 40.87 -32.04
N ALA A 18 -8.06 40.03 -32.37
CA ALA A 18 -9.24 40.45 -33.13
C ALA A 18 -10.09 41.49 -32.37
N ILE A 19 -10.28 41.31 -31.06
CA ILE A 19 -11.03 42.26 -30.21
C ILE A 19 -10.31 43.61 -30.14
N LEU A 20 -9.00 43.61 -29.91
CA LEU A 20 -8.20 44.84 -29.83
C LEU A 20 -8.14 45.57 -31.18
N ALA A 21 -8.04 44.83 -32.28
CA ALA A 21 -8.11 45.40 -33.63
C ALA A 21 -9.48 46.04 -33.92
N ALA A 22 -10.58 45.43 -33.47
CA ALA A 22 -11.93 45.99 -33.61
C ALA A 22 -12.12 47.26 -32.77
N LEU A 23 -11.58 47.30 -31.55
CA LEU A 23 -11.61 48.47 -30.67
C LEU A 23 -10.77 49.63 -31.22
N HIS A 24 -9.62 49.32 -31.82
CA HIS A 24 -8.78 50.29 -32.54
C HIS A 24 -9.53 50.87 -33.75
N LYS A 25 -10.14 50.03 -34.59
CA LYS A 25 -10.93 50.49 -35.76
C LYS A 25 -12.10 51.41 -35.38
N LYS A 26 -12.67 51.25 -34.19
CA LYS A 26 -13.74 52.11 -33.66
C LYS A 26 -13.22 53.41 -33.01
N GLY A 27 -11.92 53.69 -33.07
CA GLY A 27 -11.31 54.90 -32.50
C GLY A 27 -11.30 54.96 -30.97
N LYS A 28 -11.69 53.86 -30.30
CA LYS A 28 -11.77 53.79 -28.83
C LYS A 28 -10.42 53.53 -28.16
N LEU A 29 -9.43 53.09 -28.93
CA LEU A 29 -8.09 52.74 -28.44
C LEU A 29 -7.04 53.13 -29.50
N GLY A 30 -5.95 53.80 -29.08
CA GLY A 30 -4.80 54.08 -29.95
C GLY A 30 -3.96 52.83 -30.24
N LYS A 31 -3.14 52.86 -31.30
CA LYS A 31 -2.29 51.71 -31.71
C LYS A 31 -1.34 51.25 -30.60
N THR A 32 -0.62 52.18 -29.99
CA THR A 32 0.38 51.90 -28.96
C THR A 32 -0.22 51.26 -27.71
N PRO A 33 -1.29 51.79 -27.10
CA PRO A 33 -1.93 51.13 -25.95
C PRO A 33 -2.56 49.78 -26.32
N ALA A 34 -3.05 49.57 -27.55
CA ALA A 34 -3.55 48.27 -27.99
C ALA A 34 -2.45 47.19 -28.02
N ILE A 35 -1.26 47.55 -28.52
CA ILE A 35 -0.10 46.63 -28.57
C ILE A 35 0.39 46.31 -27.16
N ILE A 36 0.50 47.32 -26.29
CA ILE A 36 0.93 47.11 -24.90
C ILE A 36 -0.07 46.22 -24.16
N LEU A 37 -1.37 46.47 -24.31
CA LEU A 37 -2.41 45.67 -23.66
C LEU A 37 -2.40 44.21 -24.15
N PHE A 38 -2.18 44.00 -25.44
CA PHE A 38 -2.01 42.65 -26.01
C PHE A 38 -0.82 41.92 -25.37
N LEU A 39 0.34 42.55 -25.31
CA LEU A 39 1.54 41.96 -24.72
C LEU A 39 1.36 41.66 -23.22
N VAL A 40 0.73 42.57 -22.48
CA VAL A 40 0.45 42.37 -21.04
C VAL A 40 -0.51 41.19 -20.83
N LEU A 41 -1.56 41.05 -21.63
CA LEU A 41 -2.51 39.95 -21.50
C LEU A 41 -1.90 38.59 -21.86
N VAL A 42 -1.10 38.54 -22.92
CA VAL A 42 -0.45 37.29 -23.36
C VAL A 42 0.67 36.88 -22.40
N ILE A 43 1.60 37.79 -22.08
CA ILE A 43 2.75 37.49 -21.23
C ILE A 43 2.31 37.33 -19.77
N GLY A 44 1.50 38.26 -19.26
CA GLY A 44 0.99 38.23 -17.89
C GLY A 44 0.03 37.06 -17.65
N GLY A 45 -0.84 36.76 -18.62
CA GLY A 45 -1.72 35.58 -18.57
C GLY A 45 -0.94 34.28 -18.55
N ASN A 46 0.11 34.15 -19.37
CA ASN A 46 0.95 32.96 -19.41
C ASN A 46 1.75 32.80 -18.10
N ALA A 47 2.32 33.88 -17.57
CA ALA A 47 3.01 33.87 -16.28
C ALA A 47 2.08 33.49 -15.11
N LEU A 48 0.85 34.04 -15.09
CA LEU A 48 -0.18 33.71 -14.10
C LEU A 48 -0.60 32.24 -14.20
N TYR A 49 -0.81 31.75 -15.42
CA TYR A 49 -1.19 30.37 -15.67
C TYR A 49 -0.08 29.40 -15.24
N ALA A 50 1.17 29.66 -15.67
CA ALA A 50 2.31 28.83 -15.32
C ALA A 50 2.63 28.85 -13.81
N GLY A 51 2.50 30.01 -13.17
CA GLY A 51 2.87 30.19 -11.76
C GLY A 51 1.79 29.78 -10.75
N LEU A 52 0.50 29.96 -11.06
CA LEU A 52 -0.58 29.78 -10.07
C LEU A 52 -1.67 28.78 -10.46
N ILE A 53 -1.96 28.62 -11.75
CA ILE A 53 -3.10 27.81 -12.21
C ILE A 53 -2.65 26.37 -12.53
N LYS A 54 -1.58 26.22 -13.32
CA LYS A 54 -1.03 24.93 -13.72
C LYS A 54 -0.59 24.06 -12.52
N PRO A 55 0.09 24.59 -11.49
CA PRO A 55 0.45 23.79 -10.31
C PRO A 55 -0.78 23.31 -9.53
N ARG A 56 -1.81 24.17 -9.37
CA ARG A 56 -3.05 23.81 -8.67
C ARG A 56 -3.89 22.78 -9.42
N MET A 57 -3.99 22.93 -10.75
CA MET A 57 -4.67 21.96 -11.62
C MET A 57 -4.02 20.58 -11.53
N GLN A 58 -2.69 20.52 -11.61
CA GLN A 58 -1.94 19.27 -11.53
C GLN A 58 -2.02 18.64 -10.13
N ALA A 59 -1.99 19.44 -9.06
CA ALA A 59 -2.18 18.93 -7.70
C ALA A 59 -3.58 18.32 -7.51
N SER A 60 -4.62 18.98 -8.04
CA SER A 60 -6.01 18.50 -7.97
C SER A 60 -6.22 17.20 -8.75
N SER A 61 -5.69 17.10 -9.98
CA SER A 61 -5.82 15.87 -10.79
C SER A 61 -5.06 14.69 -10.18
N GLN A 62 -3.84 14.92 -9.67
CA GLN A 62 -3.04 13.88 -9.03
C GLN A 62 -3.69 13.36 -7.75
N THR A 63 -4.33 14.25 -7.01
CA THR A 63 -5.10 13.89 -5.82
C THR A 63 -6.28 12.99 -6.18
N ALA A 64 -7.02 13.35 -7.23
CA ALA A 64 -8.16 12.54 -7.71
C ALA A 64 -7.74 11.15 -8.20
N GLU A 65 -6.59 11.01 -8.86
CA GLU A 65 -6.06 9.71 -9.29
C GLU A 65 -5.70 8.80 -8.11
N ILE A 66 -5.09 9.35 -7.06
CA ILE A 66 -4.75 8.59 -5.85
C ILE A 66 -6.04 8.17 -5.13
N ASP A 67 -6.99 9.08 -5.00
CA ASP A 67 -8.29 8.79 -4.39
C ASP A 67 -9.06 7.71 -5.17
N HIS A 68 -8.99 7.76 -6.50
CA HIS A 68 -9.56 6.73 -7.35
C HIS A 68 -8.87 5.37 -7.14
N ALA A 69 -7.54 5.33 -7.21
CA ALA A 69 -6.77 4.09 -7.07
C ALA A 69 -6.95 3.44 -5.68
N LEU A 70 -7.00 4.23 -4.62
CA LEU A 70 -7.32 3.72 -3.29
C LEU A 70 -8.78 3.25 -3.20
N GLY A 71 -9.71 3.96 -3.85
CA GLY A 71 -11.13 3.61 -3.89
C GLY A 71 -11.46 2.31 -4.64
N GLU A 72 -10.60 1.87 -5.57
CA GLU A 72 -10.75 0.60 -6.28
C GLU A 72 -10.47 -0.62 -5.41
N LEU A 73 -9.77 -0.44 -4.29
CA LEU A 73 -9.35 -1.52 -3.40
C LEU A 73 -10.25 -1.57 -2.16
N PRO A 74 -11.05 -2.65 -1.96
CA PRO A 74 -12.02 -2.73 -0.86
C PRO A 74 -11.43 -2.50 0.53
N ILE A 75 -10.19 -2.97 0.76
CA ILE A 75 -9.49 -2.80 2.02
C ILE A 75 -9.34 -1.32 2.41
N PHE A 76 -9.03 -0.43 1.46
CA PHE A 76 -8.87 1.00 1.75
C PHE A 76 -10.20 1.71 2.00
N LYS A 77 -11.29 1.23 1.39
CA LYS A 77 -12.65 1.68 1.74
C LYS A 77 -12.97 1.34 3.19
N THR A 78 -12.72 0.10 3.61
CA THR A 78 -12.92 -0.32 5.00
C THR A 78 -12.03 0.47 5.97
N ILE A 79 -10.77 0.73 5.61
CA ILE A 79 -9.87 1.58 6.42
C ILE A 79 -10.42 3.00 6.53
N ASN A 80 -10.92 3.60 5.44
CA ASN A 80 -11.51 4.95 5.50
C ASN A 80 -12.74 5.02 6.42
N GLU A 81 -13.57 3.98 6.43
CA GLU A 81 -14.77 3.91 7.27
C GLU A 81 -14.46 3.67 8.75
N GLN A 82 -13.49 2.81 9.06
CA GLN A 82 -13.19 2.40 10.43
C GLN A 82 -12.05 3.16 11.09
N GLU A 83 -11.06 3.60 10.30
CA GLU A 83 -9.79 4.21 10.74
C GLU A 83 -9.46 5.45 9.88
N PRO A 84 -10.30 6.50 9.91
CA PRO A 84 -10.19 7.65 9.01
C PRO A 84 -8.86 8.39 9.14
N GLU A 85 -8.29 8.45 10.35
CA GLU A 85 -6.97 9.07 10.57
C GLU A 85 -5.86 8.32 9.84
N LEU A 86 -5.87 6.98 9.91
CA LEU A 86 -4.92 6.13 9.20
C LEU A 86 -5.08 6.30 7.67
N TYR A 87 -6.31 6.33 7.18
CA TYR A 87 -6.58 6.57 5.76
C TYR A 87 -5.98 7.90 5.28
N GLN A 88 -6.20 8.98 6.03
CA GLN A 88 -5.62 10.30 5.69
C GLN A 88 -4.09 10.28 5.74
N GLN A 89 -3.51 9.55 6.69
CA GLN A 89 -2.06 9.40 6.78
C GLN A 89 -1.48 8.64 5.58
N ILE A 90 -2.13 7.55 5.16
CA ILE A 90 -1.74 6.78 3.97
C ILE A 90 -1.80 7.68 2.73
N ARG A 91 -2.94 8.35 2.53
CA ARG A 91 -3.17 9.24 1.40
C ARG A 91 -2.15 10.37 1.33
N SER A 92 -1.88 11.05 2.44
CA SER A 92 -0.89 12.14 2.50
C SER A 92 0.54 11.65 2.24
N ASN A 93 0.90 10.46 2.74
CA ASN A 93 2.20 9.85 2.45
C ASN A 93 2.37 9.54 0.96
N ILE A 94 1.35 8.97 0.30
CA ILE A 94 1.40 8.68 -1.15
C ILE A 94 1.53 9.98 -1.96
N LEU A 95 0.78 11.02 -1.60
CA LEU A 95 0.85 12.34 -2.25
C LEU A 95 2.25 12.94 -2.14
N ARG A 96 2.80 12.97 -0.92
CA ARG A 96 4.15 13.50 -0.67
C ARG A 96 5.22 12.74 -1.45
N LEU A 97 5.18 11.40 -1.44
CA LEU A 97 6.15 10.59 -2.19
C LEU A 97 6.07 10.85 -3.70
N ARG A 98 4.86 11.01 -4.24
CA ARG A 98 4.67 11.36 -5.65
C ARG A 98 5.25 12.75 -5.98
N GLU A 99 5.00 13.75 -5.13
CA GLU A 99 5.58 15.10 -5.28
C GLU A 99 7.11 15.10 -5.22
N GLU A 100 7.69 14.24 -4.37
CA GLU A 100 9.13 13.99 -4.28
C GLU A 100 9.70 13.19 -5.48
N GLY A 101 8.85 12.75 -6.41
CA GLY A 101 9.26 11.96 -7.58
C GLY A 101 9.66 10.52 -7.25
N LYS A 102 9.18 9.99 -6.12
CA LYS A 102 9.51 8.65 -5.62
C LYS A 102 8.85 7.56 -6.45
N THR A 103 9.46 6.39 -6.43
CA THR A 103 8.98 5.22 -7.16
C THR A 103 7.75 4.59 -6.49
N GLN A 104 6.98 3.80 -7.26
CA GLN A 104 5.86 3.04 -6.72
C GLN A 104 6.29 2.07 -5.61
N GLN A 105 7.47 1.47 -5.72
CA GLN A 105 7.98 0.56 -4.69
C GLN A 105 8.25 1.30 -3.37
N GLU A 106 8.83 2.51 -3.42
CA GLU A 106 9.01 3.34 -2.22
C GLU A 106 7.67 3.72 -1.55
N ALA A 107 6.61 3.95 -2.35
CA ALA A 107 5.27 4.15 -1.83
C ALA A 107 4.70 2.89 -1.15
N ILE A 108 4.90 1.71 -1.75
CA ILE A 108 4.49 0.42 -1.16
C ILE A 108 5.24 0.18 0.15
N ASP A 109 6.55 0.38 0.16
CA ASP A 109 7.40 0.19 1.34
C ASP A 109 7.02 1.14 2.49
N THR A 110 6.42 2.29 2.16
CA THR A 110 5.89 3.25 3.15
C THR A 110 4.51 2.86 3.66
N VAL A 111 3.59 2.45 2.77
CA VAL A 111 2.17 2.24 3.10
C VAL A 111 1.91 0.84 3.66
N LYS A 112 2.55 -0.20 3.11
CA LYS A 112 2.32 -1.60 3.50
C LYS A 112 2.54 -1.84 5.00
N PRO A 113 3.58 -1.30 5.66
CA PRO A 113 3.75 -1.44 7.10
C PRO A 113 2.61 -0.82 7.92
N MET A 114 2.05 0.30 7.47
CA MET A 114 0.94 0.97 8.15
C MET A 114 -0.32 0.10 8.14
N VAL A 115 -0.65 -0.49 6.98
CA VAL A 115 -1.79 -1.42 6.85
C VAL A 115 -1.52 -2.72 7.61
N SER A 116 -0.30 -3.24 7.55
CA SER A 116 0.10 -4.46 8.27
C SER A 116 -0.03 -4.28 9.78
N ALA A 117 0.33 -3.11 10.31
CA ALA A 117 0.17 -2.79 11.73
C ALA A 117 -1.30 -2.78 12.17
N LEU A 118 -2.20 -2.23 11.34
CA LEU A 118 -3.64 -2.29 11.59
C LEU A 118 -4.13 -3.75 11.59
N ILE A 119 -3.75 -4.54 10.57
CA ILE A 119 -4.13 -5.96 10.48
C ILE A 119 -3.65 -6.73 11.72
N SER A 120 -2.39 -6.57 12.14
CA SER A 120 -1.85 -7.18 13.36
C SER A 120 -2.60 -6.76 14.62
N GLN A 121 -3.03 -5.50 14.72
CA GLN A 121 -3.88 -5.06 15.83
C GLN A 121 -5.25 -5.76 15.78
N ARG A 122 -5.85 -5.88 14.59
CA ARG A 122 -7.15 -6.51 14.38
C ARG A 122 -7.14 -8.02 14.58
N MET A 123 -6.02 -8.70 14.39
CA MET A 123 -5.90 -10.15 14.63
C MET A 123 -6.29 -10.53 16.07
N ASN A 124 -6.05 -9.66 17.05
CA ASN A 124 -6.38 -9.91 18.45
C ASN A 124 -7.89 -9.97 18.72
N THR A 125 -8.71 -9.28 17.91
CA THR A 125 -10.15 -9.11 18.13
C THR A 125 -11.02 -9.69 17.02
N ALA A 126 -10.45 -10.00 15.86
CA ALA A 126 -11.14 -10.63 14.75
C ALA A 126 -11.70 -12.01 15.16
N PRO A 127 -12.83 -12.47 14.56
CA PRO A 127 -13.28 -13.85 14.73
C PRO A 127 -12.21 -14.85 14.30
N ASP A 128 -12.21 -16.02 14.95
CA ASP A 128 -11.21 -17.07 14.72
C ASP A 128 -11.14 -17.49 13.24
N ALA A 129 -12.29 -17.63 12.59
CA ALA A 129 -12.39 -18.02 11.19
C ALA A 129 -11.66 -17.03 10.25
N ASN A 130 -11.74 -15.73 10.54
CA ASN A 130 -11.08 -14.70 9.73
C ASN A 130 -9.55 -14.73 9.91
N VAL A 131 -9.07 -14.96 11.15
CA VAL A 131 -7.62 -15.10 11.42
C VAL A 131 -7.07 -16.34 10.72
N LEU A 132 -7.77 -17.48 10.80
CA LEU A 132 -7.37 -18.70 10.11
C LEU A 132 -7.41 -18.55 8.59
N ALA A 133 -8.42 -17.87 8.05
CA ALA A 133 -8.52 -17.59 6.62
C ALA A 133 -7.34 -16.74 6.13
N ALA A 134 -7.04 -15.64 6.83
CA ALA A 134 -5.90 -14.77 6.53
C ALA A 134 -4.59 -15.56 6.56
N MET A 135 -4.35 -16.37 7.59
CA MET A 135 -3.12 -17.14 7.70
C MET A 135 -2.98 -18.25 6.66
N ARG A 136 -4.08 -18.87 6.24
CA ARG A 136 -4.08 -19.83 5.12
C ARG A 136 -3.71 -19.14 3.81
N VAL A 137 -4.20 -17.92 3.57
CA VAL A 137 -3.85 -17.16 2.37
C VAL A 137 -2.40 -16.69 2.42
N SER A 138 -1.92 -16.15 3.54
CA SER A 138 -0.51 -15.78 3.68
C SER A 138 0.44 -16.98 3.50
N LEU A 139 0.03 -18.19 3.92
CA LEU A 139 0.79 -19.41 3.64
C LEU A 139 0.84 -19.73 2.14
N GLN A 140 -0.27 -19.54 1.42
CA GLN A 140 -0.30 -19.70 -0.04
C GLN A 140 0.61 -18.67 -0.74
N GLU A 141 0.61 -17.42 -0.29
CA GLU A 141 1.51 -16.39 -0.82
C GLU A 141 2.98 -16.77 -0.60
N MET A 142 3.36 -17.20 0.61
CA MET A 142 4.72 -17.65 0.90
C MET A 142 5.13 -18.82 0.00
N GLN A 143 4.24 -19.80 -0.21
CA GLN A 143 4.50 -20.95 -1.07
C GLN A 143 4.69 -20.54 -2.53
N GLU A 144 3.83 -19.67 -3.06
CA GLU A 144 3.93 -19.18 -4.43
C GLU A 144 5.22 -18.35 -4.62
N LEU A 145 5.53 -17.45 -3.69
CA LEU A 145 6.74 -16.64 -3.73
C LEU A 145 8.01 -17.49 -3.61
N GLN A 146 7.99 -18.54 -2.79
CA GLN A 146 9.14 -19.43 -2.64
C GLN A 146 9.40 -20.25 -3.90
N ALA A 147 8.35 -20.67 -4.61
CA ALA A 147 8.46 -21.42 -5.87
C ALA A 147 9.14 -20.62 -7.00
N ARG A 148 9.25 -19.29 -6.86
CA ARG A 148 9.96 -18.41 -7.82
C ARG A 148 11.47 -18.48 -7.71
N HIS A 149 12.00 -18.92 -6.57
CA HIS A 149 13.45 -19.00 -6.29
C HIS A 149 14.22 -17.69 -6.52
N ASP A 150 13.56 -16.53 -6.40
CA ASP A 150 14.12 -15.20 -6.67
C ASP A 150 14.31 -14.34 -5.40
N GLY A 151 14.08 -14.94 -4.22
CA GLY A 151 14.20 -14.28 -2.92
C GLY A 151 13.02 -13.38 -2.54
N THR A 152 11.95 -13.33 -3.34
CA THR A 152 10.74 -12.54 -3.04
C THR A 152 10.03 -13.01 -1.77
N CYS A 153 10.01 -14.31 -1.47
CA CYS A 153 9.44 -14.81 -0.22
C CYS A 153 10.15 -14.22 1.01
N PHE A 154 11.49 -14.12 1.00
CA PHE A 154 12.22 -13.56 2.13
C PHE A 154 11.91 -12.07 2.32
N LYS A 155 11.79 -11.31 1.22
CA LYS A 155 11.35 -9.90 1.26
C LYS A 155 9.93 -9.74 1.76
N PHE A 156 9.05 -10.69 1.44
CA PHE A 156 7.66 -10.70 1.93
C PHE A 156 7.61 -10.89 3.45
N LEU A 157 8.38 -11.84 3.99
CA LEU A 157 8.44 -12.13 5.43
C LEU A 157 9.21 -11.08 6.23
N TYR A 158 10.28 -10.53 5.68
CA TYR A 158 11.20 -9.63 6.37
C TYR A 158 11.46 -8.32 5.57
N PRO A 159 10.42 -7.52 5.30
CA PRO A 159 10.54 -6.30 4.49
C PRO A 159 11.51 -5.28 5.09
N GLN A 160 11.69 -5.27 6.42
CA GLN A 160 12.62 -4.41 7.14
C GLN A 160 14.11 -4.72 6.87
N ILE A 161 14.43 -5.92 6.37
CA ILE A 161 15.82 -6.36 6.14
C ILE A 161 16.23 -6.14 4.68
N SER A 162 15.35 -6.46 3.73
CA SER A 162 15.69 -6.50 2.30
C SER A 162 14.79 -5.65 1.40
N GLY A 163 13.98 -4.77 2.00
CA GLY A 163 12.91 -4.03 1.32
C GLY A 163 11.69 -4.90 1.07
N GLY A 164 10.54 -4.25 0.85
CA GLY A 164 9.28 -4.94 0.59
C GLY A 164 9.22 -5.55 -0.81
N VAL A 165 8.07 -6.17 -1.08
CA VAL A 165 7.72 -6.72 -2.39
C VAL A 165 6.37 -6.18 -2.83
N ASN A 166 6.26 -5.79 -4.10
CA ASN A 166 4.99 -5.47 -4.73
C ASN A 166 4.23 -6.76 -5.09
N THR A 167 3.38 -7.22 -4.18
CA THR A 167 2.62 -8.48 -4.33
C THR A 167 1.72 -8.49 -5.57
N ALA A 168 1.21 -7.34 -6.00
CA ALA A 168 0.41 -7.21 -7.21
C ALA A 168 1.18 -7.56 -8.51
N GLN A 169 2.52 -7.50 -8.48
CA GLN A 169 3.37 -7.82 -9.63
C GLN A 169 3.94 -9.23 -9.59
N VAL A 170 4.09 -9.83 -8.40
CA VAL A 170 4.81 -11.10 -8.22
C VAL A 170 3.92 -12.29 -7.93
N LEU A 171 2.70 -12.06 -7.44
CA LEU A 171 1.69 -13.09 -7.22
C LEU A 171 0.80 -13.25 -8.45
N SER A 172 0.18 -14.42 -8.56
CA SER A 172 -0.93 -14.66 -9.46
C SER A 172 -2.08 -13.69 -9.18
N PRO A 173 -2.76 -13.18 -10.22
CA PRO A 173 -3.87 -12.25 -10.05
C PRO A 173 -4.96 -12.78 -9.10
N GLU A 174 -5.23 -14.08 -9.16
CA GLU A 174 -6.20 -14.77 -8.32
C GLU A 174 -5.78 -14.77 -6.85
N LEU A 175 -4.51 -15.09 -6.54
CA LEU A 175 -4.03 -15.11 -5.16
C LEU A 175 -3.91 -13.70 -4.59
N PHE A 176 -3.44 -12.73 -5.38
CA PHE A 176 -3.39 -11.33 -4.96
C PHE A 176 -4.79 -10.80 -4.63
N LYS A 177 -5.79 -11.09 -5.47
CA LYS A 177 -7.18 -10.71 -5.19
C LYS A 177 -7.69 -11.39 -3.92
N LYS A 178 -7.40 -12.68 -3.76
CA LYS A 178 -7.82 -13.45 -2.58
C LYS A 178 -7.21 -12.89 -1.29
N ASP A 179 -5.95 -12.48 -1.30
CA ASP A 179 -5.31 -11.80 -0.16
C ASP A 179 -6.05 -10.51 0.19
N LEU A 180 -6.25 -9.61 -0.78
CA LEU A 180 -6.95 -8.36 -0.56
C LEU A 180 -8.37 -8.55 0.00
N ASP A 181 -9.14 -9.47 -0.57
CA ASP A 181 -10.50 -9.77 -0.12
C ASP A 181 -10.48 -10.34 1.31
N THR A 182 -9.57 -11.28 1.60
CA THR A 182 -9.45 -11.92 2.92
C THR A 182 -9.03 -10.94 4.01
N MET A 183 -8.07 -10.05 3.71
CA MET A 183 -7.64 -9.01 4.65
C MET A 183 -8.73 -7.98 4.87
N ASN A 184 -9.48 -7.62 3.82
CA ASN A 184 -10.66 -6.77 3.95
C ASN A 184 -11.73 -7.41 4.86
N ASP A 185 -12.06 -8.68 4.65
CA ASP A 185 -13.03 -9.41 5.47
C ASP A 185 -12.60 -9.46 6.94
N LEU A 186 -11.31 -9.65 7.21
CA LEU A 186 -10.74 -9.57 8.56
C LEU A 186 -10.96 -8.18 9.18
N LEU A 187 -10.68 -7.09 8.46
CA LEU A 187 -10.91 -5.72 8.95
C LEU A 187 -12.40 -5.46 9.21
N GLN A 188 -13.29 -5.87 8.29
CA GLN A 188 -14.73 -5.70 8.44
C GLN A 188 -15.24 -6.44 9.68
N ALA A 189 -14.78 -7.67 9.90
CA ALA A 189 -15.21 -8.50 11.03
C ALA A 189 -14.59 -8.11 12.39
N SER A 190 -13.59 -7.23 12.42
CA SER A 190 -12.84 -6.85 13.63
C SER A 190 -13.03 -5.38 14.04
N GLY A 191 -13.92 -4.66 13.35
CA GLY A 191 -14.28 -3.29 13.66
C GLY A 191 -14.99 -3.10 15.01
N SER A 192 -15.32 -1.86 15.35
CA SER A 192 -15.89 -1.45 16.65
C SER A 192 -17.21 -2.12 17.04
N GLY A 193 -17.93 -2.73 16.09
CA GLY A 193 -19.18 -3.47 16.32
C GLY A 193 -19.01 -4.96 16.62
N GLN A 194 -17.78 -5.46 16.65
CA GLN A 194 -17.48 -6.88 16.82
C GLN A 194 -17.84 -7.38 18.24
N LYS A 195 -18.59 -8.48 18.31
CA LYS A 195 -19.12 -9.06 19.57
C LYS A 195 -18.59 -10.46 19.89
N THR A 196 -17.89 -11.10 18.95
CA THR A 196 -17.38 -12.45 19.19
C THR A 196 -16.18 -12.36 20.12
N GLN A 197 -16.19 -13.14 21.20
CA GLN A 197 -15.01 -13.27 22.05
C GLN A 197 -13.93 -14.04 21.28
N PRO A 198 -12.76 -13.44 21.00
CA PRO A 198 -11.68 -14.13 20.33
C PRO A 198 -11.12 -15.25 21.23
N THR A 199 -10.80 -16.40 20.63
CA THR A 199 -10.09 -17.46 21.35
C THR A 199 -8.71 -16.97 21.79
N THR A 200 -8.44 -17.10 23.08
CA THR A 200 -7.12 -16.83 23.67
C THR A 200 -6.51 -18.13 24.17
N VAL A 201 -5.18 -18.15 24.23
CA VAL A 201 -4.41 -19.26 24.79
C VAL A 201 -3.48 -18.70 25.86
N SER A 202 -3.35 -19.41 26.98
CA SER A 202 -2.40 -19.02 28.03
C SER A 202 -0.95 -19.19 27.55
N ALA A 203 0.00 -18.50 28.18
CA ALA A 203 1.41 -18.65 27.85
C ALA A 203 1.90 -20.10 28.03
N GLU A 204 1.43 -20.79 29.08
CA GLU A 204 1.80 -22.18 29.37
C GLU A 204 1.26 -23.12 28.30
N LYS A 205 -0.01 -22.96 27.90
CA LYS A 205 -0.61 -23.77 26.84
C LYS A 205 0.05 -23.48 25.49
N ALA A 206 0.37 -22.21 25.20
CA ALA A 206 1.10 -21.84 23.99
C ALA A 206 2.49 -22.51 23.94
N GLN A 207 3.21 -22.51 25.06
CA GLN A 207 4.52 -23.15 25.15
C GLN A 207 4.42 -24.66 24.90
N ALA A 208 3.40 -25.32 25.46
CA ALA A 208 3.13 -26.75 25.27
C ALA A 208 2.75 -27.07 23.81
N LEU A 209 1.88 -26.28 23.18
CA LEU A 209 1.51 -26.46 21.77
C LEU A 209 2.70 -26.28 20.82
N MET A 210 3.64 -25.40 21.18
CA MET A 210 4.86 -25.18 20.39
C MET A 210 5.92 -26.26 20.54
N VAL A 211 5.84 -27.16 21.53
CA VAL A 211 6.79 -28.29 21.68
C VAL A 211 6.82 -29.17 20.42
N PRO A 212 5.71 -29.79 19.98
CA PRO A 212 5.74 -30.66 18.80
C PRO A 212 6.09 -29.90 17.51
N VAL A 213 5.71 -28.63 17.40
CA VAL A 213 6.08 -27.77 16.27
C VAL A 213 7.60 -27.57 16.21
N ARG A 214 8.23 -27.23 17.34
CA ARG A 214 9.69 -27.07 17.43
C ARG A 214 10.42 -28.38 17.18
N GLU A 215 9.94 -29.49 17.73
CA GLU A 215 10.53 -30.82 17.51
C GLU A 215 10.52 -31.19 16.03
N LYS A 216 9.40 -30.95 15.33
CA LYS A 216 9.30 -31.20 13.89
C LYS A 216 10.27 -30.33 13.10
N LEU A 217 10.36 -29.03 13.42
CA LEU A 217 11.31 -28.13 12.77
C LEU A 217 12.76 -28.54 13.02
N HIS A 218 13.09 -28.97 14.24
CA HIS A 218 14.44 -29.43 14.58
C HIS A 218 14.79 -30.74 13.85
N GLN A 219 13.82 -31.65 13.70
CA GLN A 219 13.98 -32.87 12.92
C GLN A 219 14.24 -32.59 11.43
N ASP A 220 13.52 -31.62 10.84
CA ASP A 220 13.62 -31.32 9.41
C ASP A 220 14.84 -30.47 9.04
N TYR A 221 15.23 -29.55 9.93
CA TYR A 221 16.18 -28.47 9.61
C TYR A 221 17.43 -28.44 10.51
N GLY A 222 17.41 -29.08 11.69
CA GLY A 222 18.55 -29.13 12.61
C GLY A 222 19.19 -27.76 12.86
N ASP A 223 20.51 -27.67 12.64
CA ASP A 223 21.30 -26.47 12.85
C ASP A 223 20.92 -25.29 11.94
N GLN A 224 20.20 -25.52 10.84
CA GLN A 224 19.74 -24.45 9.94
C GLN A 224 18.81 -23.46 10.66
N LEU A 225 18.17 -23.86 11.76
CA LEU A 225 17.36 -22.97 12.58
C LEU A 225 18.15 -21.80 13.20
N GLN A 226 19.48 -21.94 13.34
CA GLN A 226 20.33 -20.87 13.87
C GLN A 226 20.36 -19.62 12.98
N MET A 227 19.95 -19.72 11.70
CA MET A 227 19.81 -18.56 10.80
C MET A 227 18.84 -17.51 11.32
N PHE A 228 17.86 -17.89 12.15
CA PHE A 228 16.89 -16.96 12.74
C PHE A 228 17.49 -16.08 13.85
N ASN A 229 18.71 -16.37 14.31
CA ASN A 229 19.40 -15.55 15.31
C ASN A 229 19.91 -14.22 14.73
N ASP A 230 20.28 -14.21 13.44
CA ASP A 230 20.67 -13.01 12.71
C ASP A 230 20.28 -13.15 11.23
N LEU A 231 19.06 -12.75 10.91
CA LEU A 231 18.51 -12.77 9.55
C LEU A 231 19.16 -11.70 8.63
N GLY A 232 19.94 -10.77 9.17
CA GLY A 232 20.63 -9.72 8.42
C GLY A 232 22.01 -10.14 7.92
N ALA A 233 22.58 -11.23 8.45
CA ALA A 233 23.90 -11.70 8.06
C ALA A 233 23.96 -12.10 6.58
N ALA A 234 25.08 -11.77 5.93
CA ALA A 234 25.29 -12.07 4.50
C ALA A 234 25.31 -13.57 4.17
N SER A 235 25.59 -14.42 5.16
CA SER A 235 25.64 -15.89 5.04
C SER A 235 24.28 -16.57 5.13
N VAL A 236 23.19 -15.83 5.39
CA VAL A 236 21.85 -16.40 5.54
C VAL A 236 21.33 -16.93 4.21
N ASP A 237 20.97 -18.20 4.20
CA ASP A 237 20.21 -18.79 3.10
C ASP A 237 18.74 -18.34 3.19
N ARG A 238 18.42 -17.30 2.43
CA ARG A 238 17.09 -16.69 2.38
C ARG A 238 16.00 -17.64 1.90
N ALA A 239 16.33 -18.56 0.99
CA ALA A 239 15.37 -19.56 0.53
C ALA A 239 15.07 -20.56 1.65
N LYS A 240 16.10 -20.97 2.41
CA LYS A 240 15.90 -21.87 3.55
C LYS A 240 15.10 -21.23 4.69
N VAL A 241 15.30 -19.94 4.95
CA VAL A 241 14.48 -19.17 5.91
C VAL A 241 13.00 -19.22 5.53
N CYS A 242 12.69 -19.12 4.23
CA CYS A 242 11.34 -19.27 3.72
C CYS A 242 10.78 -20.68 3.89
N ASP A 243 11.54 -21.72 3.55
CA ASP A 243 11.12 -23.11 3.77
C ASP A 243 10.78 -23.37 5.25
N ILE A 244 11.62 -22.88 6.16
CA ILE A 244 11.42 -23.02 7.60
C ILE A 244 10.17 -22.27 8.06
N SER A 245 9.96 -21.04 7.58
CA SER A 245 8.77 -20.24 7.91
C SER A 245 7.48 -20.88 7.38
N ILE A 246 7.49 -21.38 6.14
CA ILE A 246 6.36 -22.14 5.56
C ILE A 246 6.07 -23.38 6.40
N SER A 247 7.10 -24.14 6.80
CA SER A 247 6.93 -25.32 7.64
C SER A 247 6.37 -24.95 9.03
N LEU A 248 6.86 -23.89 9.65
CA LEU A 248 6.36 -23.39 10.94
C LEU A 248 4.86 -23.09 10.88
N TYR A 249 4.42 -22.25 9.94
CA TYR A 249 3.01 -21.89 9.84
C TYR A 249 2.13 -23.06 9.37
N SER A 250 2.66 -23.96 8.52
CA SER A 250 1.94 -25.18 8.13
C SER A 250 1.69 -26.09 9.34
N ASN A 251 2.68 -26.28 10.21
CA ASN A 251 2.54 -27.08 11.42
C ASN A 251 1.59 -26.42 12.44
N ILE A 252 1.62 -25.09 12.58
CA ILE A 252 0.66 -24.36 13.42
C ILE A 252 -0.77 -24.53 12.89
N LEU A 253 -0.98 -24.37 11.58
CA LEU A 253 -2.31 -24.51 10.96
C LEU A 253 -2.84 -25.95 10.94
N ALA A 254 -1.98 -26.95 11.20
CA ALA A 254 -2.37 -28.35 11.36
C ALA A 254 -2.85 -28.71 12.78
N LEU A 255 -2.68 -27.82 13.76
CA LEU A 255 -3.24 -27.98 15.11
C LEU A 255 -4.78 -27.84 15.08
N PRO A 256 -5.49 -28.27 16.14
CA PRO A 256 -6.90 -27.94 16.30
C PRO A 256 -7.15 -26.44 16.14
N GLU A 257 -8.25 -26.04 15.49
CA GLU A 257 -8.46 -24.65 15.05
C GLU A 257 -8.34 -23.62 16.18
N ALA A 258 -8.91 -23.91 17.36
CA ALA A 258 -8.81 -23.06 18.54
C ALA A 258 -7.36 -22.87 19.04
N ASP A 259 -6.55 -23.93 18.94
CA ASP A 259 -5.14 -23.91 19.36
C ASP A 259 -4.27 -23.16 18.34
N ALA A 260 -4.48 -23.45 17.05
CA ALA A 260 -3.80 -22.75 15.96
C ALA A 260 -4.06 -21.24 16.04
N VAL A 261 -5.32 -20.83 16.15
CA VAL A 261 -5.68 -19.41 16.15
C VAL A 261 -5.19 -18.69 17.41
N GLY A 262 -5.23 -19.35 18.57
CA GLY A 262 -4.68 -18.82 19.81
C GLY A 262 -3.18 -18.55 19.70
N LEU A 263 -2.42 -19.49 19.13
CA LEU A 263 -0.98 -19.30 18.86
C LEU A 263 -0.72 -18.18 17.85
N LEU A 264 -1.47 -18.14 16.75
CA LEU A 264 -1.33 -17.11 15.71
C LEU A 264 -1.53 -15.71 16.28
N ARG A 265 -2.51 -15.51 17.17
CA ARG A 265 -2.70 -14.24 17.86
C ARG A 265 -1.52 -13.85 18.75
N LEU A 266 -0.93 -14.81 19.48
CA LEU A 266 0.25 -14.52 20.29
C LEU A 266 1.48 -14.17 19.45
N MET A 267 1.62 -14.77 18.27
CA MET A 267 2.79 -14.57 17.40
C MET A 267 2.69 -13.31 16.52
N LEU A 268 1.50 -13.00 16.02
CA LEU A 268 1.28 -11.99 14.97
C LEU A 268 0.45 -10.80 15.45
N GLY A 269 -0.28 -11.00 16.55
CA GLY A 269 -1.05 -9.94 17.19
C GLY A 269 -0.11 -8.96 17.87
N LYS A 270 -0.32 -7.67 17.60
CA LYS A 270 0.41 -6.62 18.33
C LYS A 270 -0.15 -6.53 19.75
N GLN A 271 0.68 -6.71 20.78
CA GLN A 271 0.24 -6.42 22.15
C GLN A 271 0.03 -4.91 22.29
N GLY A 272 -1.14 -4.52 22.79
CA GLY A 272 -1.54 -3.12 22.99
C GLY A 272 -0.71 -2.42 24.06
#